data_AF-A0A938AJB6-F1
#
_entry.id   AF-A0A938AJB6-F1
#
_cell.length_a   1.000
_cell.length_b   1.000
_cell.length_c   1.000
_cell.angle_alpha   90.00
_cell.angle_beta   90.00
_cell.angle_gamma   90.00
#
_symmetry.space_group_name_H-M   'P 1'
#
loop_
_entity.id
_entity.type
_entity.pdbx_description
1 polymer ?
#
loop_
_entity_poly.entity_id
_entity_poly.type
_entity_poly.pdbx_seq_one_letter_code
_entity_poly.pdbx_strand_id
1 'polypeptide(L)'
;MFAKNSLRAPFRARVAAAALLALAAANPSTGAELKYADQGAKWTQAARTEFYSLDQGARIMPFAWIKALRRPDGARFLDDGLGRYGYLPNPDSETPGLPVGFLSASEDSTQYFSMTCSACHTRQIDVSGVSWRIDGGPALVDFQGLLNDIDLAFKKILSDDAAFKEFAKAVLGGDPTPRELQHLRRDVEVWFAPYDTIMRKSLPSPGWGIGRADAVSMIFNRVAGLD
;
A
#
# COMPACT_ATOMS: atom_id res chain seq x y z
N MET A 1 -27.05 49.84 56.98
CA MET A 1 -26.10 50.00 58.10
C MET A 1 -25.58 48.61 58.45
N PHE A 2 -24.26 48.49 58.62
CA PHE A 2 -23.44 47.30 58.89
C PHE A 2 -23.07 46.38 57.72
N ALA A 3 -21.93 46.75 57.13
CA ALA A 3 -21.03 45.88 56.39
C ALA A 3 -20.41 44.81 57.31
N LYS A 4 -20.12 43.63 56.75
CA LYS A 4 -18.99 42.80 57.18
C LYS A 4 -18.28 42.23 55.95
N ASN A 5 -17.08 42.77 55.72
CA ASN A 5 -16.05 42.19 54.88
C ASN A 5 -15.52 40.90 55.53
N SER A 6 -15.32 39.86 54.75
CA SER A 6 -14.30 38.85 55.04
C SER A 6 -13.60 38.42 53.74
N LEU A 7 -12.35 38.86 53.61
CA LEU A 7 -11.38 38.36 52.65
C LEU A 7 -11.14 36.86 52.85
N ARG A 8 -10.93 36.11 51.76
CA ARG A 8 -10.00 34.96 51.69
C ARG A 8 -9.69 34.55 50.24
N ALA A 9 -8.46 34.87 49.84
CA ALA A 9 -7.52 34.26 48.88
C ALA A 9 -7.98 33.75 47.48
N PRO A 10 -7.23 34.08 46.41
CA PRO A 10 -7.39 33.46 45.09
C PRO A 10 -6.73 32.08 45.04
N PHE A 11 -7.49 31.07 44.62
CA PHE A 11 -6.98 29.72 44.35
C PHE A 11 -6.17 29.76 43.04
N ARG A 12 -4.85 29.57 43.13
CA ARG A 12 -3.96 29.33 41.99
C ARG A 12 -3.78 27.83 41.77
N ALA A 13 -3.66 27.47 40.49
CA ALA A 13 -3.23 26.19 39.92
C ALA A 13 -4.31 25.08 39.95
N ARG A 14 -4.50 24.29 38.89
CA ARG A 14 -3.46 23.58 38.13
C ARG A 14 -3.84 23.37 36.65
N VAL A 15 -2.78 23.41 35.85
CA VAL A 15 -2.64 22.97 34.47
C VAL A 15 -3.35 21.63 34.23
N ALA A 16 -4.32 21.58 33.32
CA ALA A 16 -4.77 20.33 32.72
C ALA A 16 -3.87 20.08 31.50
N ALA A 17 -2.83 19.26 31.70
CA ALA A 17 -2.00 18.77 30.61
C ALA A 17 -2.82 17.77 29.79
N ALA A 18 -2.90 18.01 28.48
CA ALA A 18 -3.50 17.11 27.51
C ALA A 18 -2.79 15.75 27.51
N ALA A 19 -3.54 14.68 27.76
CA ALA A 19 -3.06 13.33 27.47
C ALA A 19 -3.23 13.08 25.96
N LEU A 20 -2.20 13.44 25.19
CA LEU A 20 -2.01 12.90 23.84
C LEU A 20 -1.67 11.42 23.99
N LEU A 21 -2.67 10.54 23.92
CA LEU A 21 -2.46 9.13 23.62
C LEU A 21 -1.94 9.06 22.19
N ALA A 22 -0.63 9.09 22.03
CA ALA A 22 0.02 8.66 20.81
C ALA A 22 -0.23 7.15 20.69
N LEU A 23 -1.19 6.76 19.83
CA LEU A 23 -1.14 5.43 19.22
C LEU A 23 0.14 5.42 18.37
N ALA A 24 1.24 4.99 18.95
CA ALA A 24 2.39 4.57 18.18
C ALA A 24 1.90 3.39 17.32
N ALA A 25 1.84 3.59 16.00
CA ALA A 25 1.81 2.48 15.08
C ALA A 25 3.01 1.61 15.45
N ALA A 26 2.75 0.39 15.94
CA ALA A 26 3.78 -0.58 16.19
C ALA A 26 4.36 -0.94 14.81
N ASN A 27 5.39 -0.22 14.39
CA ASN A 27 6.26 -0.70 13.33
C ASN A 27 6.79 -2.06 13.80
N PRO A 28 6.70 -3.12 12.99
CA PRO A 28 7.26 -4.41 13.36
C PRO A 28 8.72 -4.18 13.73
N SER A 29 9.11 -4.62 14.92
CA SER A 29 10.47 -4.41 15.41
C SER A 29 11.43 -5.09 14.45
N THR A 30 12.24 -4.29 13.75
CA THR A 30 13.34 -4.76 12.91
C THR A 30 14.32 -5.51 13.81
N GLY A 31 14.19 -6.83 13.87
CA GLY A 31 15.04 -7.70 14.70
C GLY A 31 14.31 -8.79 15.51
N ALA A 32 12.97 -8.79 15.57
CA ALA A 32 12.24 -9.90 16.19
C ALA A 32 12.36 -11.19 15.34
N GLU A 33 12.49 -12.33 16.01
CA GLU A 33 12.48 -13.65 15.37
C GLU A 33 11.10 -13.85 14.70
N LEU A 34 11.09 -14.14 13.39
CA LEU A 34 9.87 -14.48 12.67
C LEU A 34 9.52 -15.95 12.91
N LYS A 35 8.36 -16.23 13.49
CA LYS A 35 7.75 -17.56 13.58
C LYS A 35 6.42 -17.59 12.84
N TYR A 36 6.07 -18.76 12.33
CA TYR A 36 4.76 -19.00 11.76
C TYR A 36 3.87 -19.68 12.80
N ALA A 37 2.62 -19.27 12.88
CA ALA A 37 1.64 -19.95 13.71
C ALA A 37 1.46 -21.42 13.24
N ASP A 38 1.20 -22.31 14.18
CA ASP A 38 0.82 -23.69 13.84
C ASP A 38 -0.57 -23.68 13.22
N GLN A 39 -0.62 -23.95 11.91
CA GLN A 39 -1.84 -24.02 11.11
C GLN A 39 -2.15 -25.46 10.67
N GLY A 40 -1.60 -26.43 11.40
CA GLY A 40 -1.78 -27.86 11.18
C GLY A 40 -0.72 -28.48 10.27
N ALA A 41 -0.58 -29.80 10.38
CA ALA A 41 0.49 -30.57 9.73
C ALA A 41 0.52 -30.50 8.20
N LYS A 42 -0.58 -30.07 7.55
CA LYS A 42 -0.66 -29.90 6.10
C LYS A 42 -0.23 -28.51 5.63
N TRP A 43 -0.13 -27.52 6.51
CA TRP A 43 0.31 -26.17 6.18
C TRP A 43 1.83 -26.07 6.17
N THR A 44 2.43 -26.72 5.17
CA THR A 44 3.89 -26.79 4.99
C THR A 44 4.46 -25.47 4.44
N GLN A 45 5.79 -25.34 4.43
CA GLN A 45 6.44 -24.19 3.78
C GLN A 45 6.05 -24.08 2.29
N ALA A 46 5.94 -25.20 1.57
CA ALA A 46 5.52 -25.19 0.17
C ALA A 46 4.09 -24.66 0.00
N ALA A 47 3.16 -25.10 0.86
CA ALA A 47 1.78 -24.60 0.86
C ALA A 47 1.71 -23.09 1.16
N ARG A 48 2.59 -22.60 2.05
CA ARG A 48 2.71 -21.17 2.34
C ARG A 48 3.27 -20.38 1.16
N THR A 49 4.34 -20.85 0.54
CA THR A 49 4.92 -20.21 -0.65
C THR A 49 3.87 -20.13 -1.76
N GLU A 50 3.14 -21.23 -2.01
CA GLU A 50 2.02 -21.24 -2.95
C GLU A 50 0.93 -20.23 -2.55
N PHE A 51 0.50 -20.19 -1.28
CA PHE A 51 -0.46 -19.19 -0.80
C PHE A 51 0.01 -17.75 -1.01
N TYR A 52 1.32 -17.48 -0.94
CA TYR A 52 1.88 -16.15 -1.14
C TYR A 52 1.92 -15.73 -2.62
N SER A 53 2.04 -16.68 -3.55
CA SER A 53 2.24 -16.40 -4.99
C SER A 53 1.14 -16.89 -5.92
N LEU A 54 0.08 -17.54 -5.40
CA LEU A 54 -1.00 -18.07 -6.24
C LEU A 54 -1.68 -16.94 -7.03
N ASP A 55 -1.47 -16.93 -8.35
CA ASP A 55 -2.07 -15.94 -9.25
C ASP A 55 -3.61 -16.07 -9.27
N GLN A 56 -4.28 -14.95 -9.08
CA GLN A 56 -5.74 -14.84 -9.04
C GLN A 56 -6.29 -13.92 -10.14
N GLY A 57 -5.46 -13.52 -11.10
CA GLY A 57 -5.86 -12.72 -12.25
C GLY A 57 -5.91 -11.21 -11.99
N ALA A 58 -5.37 -10.72 -10.86
CA ALA A 58 -5.36 -9.30 -10.54
C ALA A 58 -4.27 -8.56 -11.35
N ARG A 59 -4.54 -8.23 -12.62
CA ARG A 59 -3.62 -7.45 -13.49
C ARG A 59 -3.71 -5.96 -13.16
N ILE A 60 -2.90 -5.47 -12.21
CA ILE A 60 -2.99 -4.07 -11.76
C ILE A 60 -2.39 -3.13 -12.82
N MET A 61 -1.14 -3.39 -13.23
CA MET A 61 -0.42 -2.63 -14.26
C MET A 61 0.76 -3.44 -14.80
N PRO A 62 1.32 -3.11 -15.96
CA PRO A 62 2.57 -3.72 -16.42
C PRO A 62 3.68 -3.61 -15.35
N PHE A 63 4.35 -4.71 -15.07
CA PHE A 63 5.36 -4.79 -14.02
C PHE A 63 6.54 -3.84 -14.26
N ALA A 64 6.86 -3.58 -15.52
CA ALA A 64 7.87 -2.57 -15.89
C ALA A 64 7.48 -1.16 -15.41
N TRP A 65 6.19 -0.82 -15.36
CA TRP A 65 5.73 0.50 -14.96
C TRP A 65 5.91 0.72 -13.46
N ILE A 66 5.44 -0.20 -12.60
CA ILE A 66 5.62 -0.05 -11.15
C ILE A 66 7.10 0.01 -10.74
N LYS A 67 7.98 -0.71 -11.46
CA LYS A 67 9.44 -0.65 -11.25
C LYS A 67 10.05 0.70 -11.65
N ALA A 68 9.47 1.37 -12.63
CA ALA A 68 9.91 2.68 -13.11
C ALA A 68 9.35 3.84 -12.29
N LEU A 69 8.23 3.65 -11.57
CA LEU A 69 7.64 4.68 -10.74
C LEU A 69 8.57 5.11 -9.60
N ARG A 70 8.50 6.41 -9.29
CA ARG A 70 9.21 7.05 -8.20
C ARG A 70 8.23 7.59 -7.17
N ARG A 71 8.65 7.57 -5.91
CA ARG A 71 7.97 8.25 -4.81
C ARG A 71 8.32 9.75 -4.82
N PRO A 72 7.57 10.60 -4.09
CA PRO A 72 7.87 12.03 -3.99
C PRO A 72 9.28 12.33 -3.44
N ASP A 73 9.86 11.43 -2.65
CA ASP A 73 11.22 11.54 -2.11
C ASP A 73 12.32 11.10 -3.10
N GLY A 74 11.94 10.66 -4.30
CA GLY A 74 12.85 10.23 -5.36
C GLY A 74 13.24 8.74 -5.33
N ALA A 75 12.93 8.00 -4.26
CA ALA A 75 13.16 6.56 -4.20
C ALA A 75 12.25 5.81 -5.20
N ARG A 76 12.61 4.57 -5.59
CA ARG A 76 11.72 3.74 -6.41
C ARG A 76 10.50 3.34 -5.59
N PHE A 77 9.38 3.18 -6.26
CA PHE A 77 8.11 2.89 -5.59
C PHE A 77 8.13 1.58 -4.77
N LEU A 78 8.94 0.60 -5.18
CA LEU A 78 9.06 -0.71 -4.55
C LEU A 78 10.28 -0.87 -3.64
N ASP A 79 11.12 0.16 -3.45
CA ASP A 79 12.40 0.02 -2.72
C ASP A 79 12.24 -0.44 -1.26
N ASP A 80 11.10 -0.14 -0.63
CA ASP A 80 10.76 -0.54 0.75
C ASP A 80 9.88 -1.80 0.81
N GLY A 81 9.69 -2.50 -0.31
CA GLY A 81 8.80 -3.66 -0.42
C GLY A 81 7.35 -3.35 -0.04
N LEU A 82 6.91 -2.09 -0.20
CA LEU A 82 5.60 -1.59 0.23
C LEU A 82 5.36 -1.65 1.75
N GLY A 83 6.42 -1.78 2.56
CA GLY A 83 6.33 -1.81 4.02
C GLY A 83 5.72 -0.55 4.62
N ARG A 84 5.82 0.60 3.92
CA ARG A 84 5.14 1.85 4.30
C ARG A 84 3.60 1.74 4.36
N TYR A 85 3.01 0.76 3.68
CA TYR A 85 1.57 0.47 3.75
C TYR A 85 1.28 -0.76 4.63
N GLY A 86 2.25 -1.29 5.37
CA GLY A 86 2.07 -2.44 6.26
C GLY A 86 2.17 -3.80 5.58
N TYR A 87 2.56 -3.88 4.29
CA TYR A 87 2.78 -5.17 3.64
C TYR A 87 4.02 -5.87 4.20
N LEU A 88 3.91 -7.20 4.31
CA LEU A 88 4.88 -8.01 5.03
C LEU A 88 6.01 -8.48 4.09
N PRO A 89 7.28 -8.48 4.53
CA PRO A 89 8.39 -8.96 3.72
C PRO A 89 8.22 -10.42 3.28
N ASN A 90 8.59 -10.72 2.03
CA ASN A 90 8.65 -12.07 1.47
C ASN A 90 10.04 -12.31 0.85
N PRO A 91 11.04 -12.73 1.66
CA PRO A 91 12.39 -12.97 1.15
C PRO A 91 12.46 -14.12 0.13
N ASP A 92 11.47 -15.02 0.15
CA ASP A 92 11.37 -16.18 -0.75
C ASP A 92 10.53 -15.87 -2.01
N SER A 93 10.21 -14.59 -2.27
CA SER A 93 9.47 -14.19 -3.47
C SER A 93 10.25 -14.55 -4.73
N GLU A 94 9.58 -15.22 -5.68
CA GLU A 94 10.14 -15.53 -7.01
C GLU A 94 10.62 -14.28 -7.75
N THR A 95 9.93 -13.16 -7.53
CA THR A 95 10.37 -11.84 -7.97
C THR A 95 10.93 -11.07 -6.78
N PRO A 96 12.27 -10.90 -6.67
CA PRO A 96 12.88 -10.26 -5.53
C PRO A 96 12.32 -8.86 -5.26
N GLY A 97 12.09 -8.55 -3.98
CA GLY A 97 11.60 -7.25 -3.53
C GLY A 97 10.07 -7.10 -3.48
N LEU A 98 9.30 -8.10 -3.91
CA LEU A 98 7.84 -8.09 -3.72
C LEU A 98 7.47 -8.66 -2.34
N PRO A 99 6.51 -8.02 -1.63
CA PRO A 99 6.05 -8.51 -0.34
C PRO A 99 5.08 -9.69 -0.47
N VAL A 100 4.67 -10.24 0.67
CA VAL A 100 3.66 -11.30 0.74
C VAL A 100 2.41 -10.88 -0.02
N GLY A 101 1.96 -11.75 -0.92
CA GLY A 101 0.76 -11.56 -1.73
C GLY A 101 0.93 -10.69 -2.96
N PHE A 102 2.16 -10.42 -3.39
CA PHE A 102 2.44 -9.76 -4.66
C PHE A 102 3.33 -10.61 -5.53
N LEU A 103 3.09 -10.57 -6.84
CA LEU A 103 3.84 -11.31 -7.84
C LEU A 103 3.98 -10.52 -9.13
N SER A 104 4.92 -10.96 -9.97
CA SER A 104 4.96 -10.63 -11.40
C SER A 104 4.21 -11.72 -12.16
N ALA A 105 2.94 -11.50 -12.47
CA ALA A 105 2.12 -12.48 -13.21
C ALA A 105 2.33 -12.34 -14.72
N SER A 106 2.30 -13.46 -15.45
CA SER A 106 2.45 -13.48 -16.91
C SER A 106 1.10 -13.60 -17.62
N GLU A 107 0.80 -12.70 -18.55
CA GLU A 107 -0.38 -12.75 -19.41
C GLU A 107 -0.06 -12.14 -20.78
N ASP A 108 -0.36 -12.86 -21.87
CA ASP A 108 -0.12 -12.43 -23.25
C ASP A 108 1.29 -11.85 -23.49
N SER A 109 2.32 -12.55 -23.00
CA SER A 109 3.73 -12.13 -23.04
C SER A 109 4.08 -10.86 -22.25
N THR A 110 3.12 -10.30 -21.50
CA THR A 110 3.32 -9.15 -20.63
C THR A 110 3.41 -9.60 -19.18
N GLN A 111 4.38 -9.05 -18.46
CA GLN A 111 4.49 -9.21 -17.01
C GLN A 111 3.68 -8.12 -16.32
N TYR A 112 2.86 -8.49 -15.36
CA TYR A 112 1.99 -7.59 -14.59
C TYR A 112 2.36 -7.59 -13.12
N PHE A 113 2.37 -6.39 -12.53
CA PHE A 113 2.30 -6.27 -11.09
C PHE A 113 0.92 -6.76 -10.65
N SER A 114 0.91 -7.82 -9.85
CA SER A 114 -0.31 -8.49 -9.43
C SER A 114 -0.33 -8.71 -7.93
N MET A 115 -1.53 -8.83 -7.40
CA MET A 115 -1.81 -9.04 -5.98
C MET A 115 -2.67 -10.31 -5.81
N THR A 116 -2.47 -11.02 -4.70
CA THR A 116 -3.21 -12.24 -4.35
C THR A 116 -3.96 -12.05 -3.03
N CYS A 117 -4.80 -13.02 -2.66
CA CYS A 117 -5.50 -13.03 -1.38
C CYS A 117 -4.58 -12.81 -0.18
N SER A 118 -3.34 -13.33 -0.21
CA SER A 118 -2.44 -13.26 0.93
C SER A 118 -1.93 -11.85 1.23
N ALA A 119 -2.07 -10.89 0.32
CA ALA A 119 -1.76 -9.49 0.58
C ALA A 119 -2.72 -8.88 1.62
N CYS A 120 -3.96 -9.35 1.65
CA CYS A 120 -5.00 -8.94 2.61
C CYS A 120 -5.24 -9.98 3.71
N HIS A 121 -4.92 -11.26 3.45
CA HIS A 121 -5.13 -12.40 4.33
C HIS A 121 -3.81 -12.96 4.87
N THR A 122 -2.89 -12.09 5.27
CA THR A 122 -1.74 -12.49 6.10
C THR A 122 -1.55 -11.48 7.22
N ARG A 123 -1.49 -11.96 8.46
CA ARG A 123 -1.30 -11.12 9.65
C ARG A 123 0.05 -11.40 10.29
N GLN A 124 0.68 -10.36 10.81
CA GLN A 124 1.76 -10.47 11.80
C GLN A 124 1.33 -9.82 13.12
N ILE A 125 1.66 -10.47 14.24
CA ILE A 125 1.54 -9.92 15.59
C ILE A 125 2.85 -10.12 16.34
N ASP A 126 3.23 -9.17 17.17
CA ASP A 126 4.43 -9.29 18.00
C ASP A 126 4.03 -9.67 19.44
N VAL A 127 4.54 -10.81 19.91
CA VAL A 127 4.26 -11.33 21.25
C VAL A 127 5.60 -11.71 21.90
N SER A 128 5.92 -11.06 23.03
CA SER A 128 7.12 -11.36 23.82
C SER A 128 8.43 -11.33 23.00
N GLY A 129 8.55 -10.38 22.05
CA GLY A 129 9.74 -10.23 21.20
C GLY A 129 9.80 -11.18 19.99
N VAL A 130 8.76 -11.97 19.75
CA VAL A 130 8.61 -12.84 18.57
C VAL A 130 7.54 -12.28 17.65
N SER A 131 7.86 -12.16 16.36
CA SER A 131 6.90 -11.83 15.32
C SER A 131 6.21 -13.11 14.84
N TRP A 132 4.95 -13.29 15.17
CA TRP A 132 4.13 -14.42 14.73
C TRP A 132 3.38 -14.06 13.45
N ARG A 133 3.66 -14.77 12.36
CA ARG A 133 2.93 -14.68 11.10
C ARG A 133 1.85 -15.75 11.00
N ILE A 134 0.66 -15.30 10.62
CA ILE A 134 -0.58 -16.07 10.59
C ILE A 134 -1.16 -15.92 9.19
N ASP A 135 -1.06 -16.99 8.40
CA ASP A 135 -1.63 -17.06 7.05
C ASP A 135 -3.14 -17.23 7.16
N GLY A 136 -3.92 -16.51 6.36
CA GLY A 136 -5.38 -16.41 6.49
C GLY A 136 -5.88 -15.36 7.49
N GLY A 137 -5.00 -14.81 8.33
CA GLY A 137 -5.35 -13.74 9.27
C GLY A 137 -5.53 -12.37 8.57
N PRO A 138 -6.35 -11.45 9.10
CA PRO A 138 -6.58 -10.14 8.48
C PRO A 138 -5.35 -9.25 8.56
N ALA A 139 -4.85 -8.80 7.41
CA ALA A 139 -3.69 -7.93 7.31
C ALA A 139 -3.94 -6.54 7.92
N LEU A 140 -2.90 -5.92 8.47
CA LEU A 140 -2.90 -4.51 8.86
C LEU A 140 -2.26 -3.67 7.78
N VAL A 141 -2.95 -3.55 6.65
CA VAL A 141 -2.45 -2.80 5.49
C VAL A 141 -3.25 -1.53 5.25
N ASP A 142 -2.58 -0.46 4.83
CA ASP A 142 -3.21 0.73 4.30
C ASP A 142 -3.38 0.60 2.78
N PHE A 143 -4.40 -0.16 2.38
CA PHE A 143 -4.67 -0.41 0.96
C PHE A 143 -5.08 0.85 0.21
N GLN A 144 -5.86 1.74 0.84
CA GLN A 144 -6.26 3.00 0.21
C GLN A 144 -5.05 3.92 0.01
N GLY A 145 -4.11 3.97 0.96
CA GLY A 145 -2.85 4.68 0.84
C GLY A 145 -2.01 4.19 -0.34
N LEU A 146 -1.88 2.87 -0.52
CA LEU A 146 -1.20 2.30 -1.69
C LEU A 146 -1.83 2.78 -2.99
N LEU A 147 -3.15 2.68 -3.11
CA LEU A 147 -3.85 3.10 -4.31
C LEU A 147 -3.67 4.60 -4.58
N ASN A 148 -3.78 5.43 -3.54
CA ASN A 148 -3.63 6.88 -3.66
C ASN A 148 -2.21 7.28 -4.10
N ASP A 149 -1.18 6.63 -3.59
CA ASP A 149 0.18 6.98 -3.96
C ASP A 149 0.56 6.48 -5.37
N ILE A 150 -0.03 5.38 -5.84
CA ILE A 150 0.03 5.00 -7.26
C ILE A 150 -0.62 6.09 -8.11
N ASP A 151 -1.80 6.57 -7.73
CA ASP A 151 -2.51 7.65 -8.44
C ASP A 151 -1.65 8.92 -8.55
N LEU A 152 -1.07 9.35 -7.44
CA LEU A 152 -0.18 10.51 -7.39
C LEU A 152 1.09 10.31 -8.22
N ALA A 153 1.68 9.12 -8.21
CA ALA A 153 2.86 8.82 -9.01
C ALA A 153 2.56 8.92 -10.52
N PHE A 154 1.42 8.39 -10.97
CA PHE A 154 1.01 8.50 -12.37
C PHE A 154 0.62 9.93 -12.77
N LYS A 155 -0.08 10.68 -11.90
CA LYS A 155 -0.31 12.12 -12.11
C LYS A 155 0.98 12.87 -12.29
N LYS A 156 1.99 12.58 -11.46
CA LYS A 156 3.29 13.24 -11.54
C LYS A 156 3.97 12.99 -12.87
N ILE A 157 4.06 11.73 -13.33
CA ILE A 157 4.71 11.45 -14.62
C ILE A 157 3.92 12.00 -15.80
N LEU A 158 2.59 12.07 -15.75
CA LEU A 158 1.78 12.59 -16.86
C LEU A 158 1.80 14.12 -16.94
N SER A 159 2.00 14.82 -15.81
CA SER A 159 2.04 16.29 -15.73
C SER A 159 3.43 16.91 -15.86
N ASP A 160 4.49 16.10 -15.92
CA ASP A 160 5.88 16.56 -16.01
C ASP A 160 6.63 15.76 -17.08
N ASP A 161 6.98 16.44 -18.18
CA ASP A 161 7.65 15.81 -19.32
C ASP A 161 9.04 15.27 -19.00
N ALA A 162 9.77 15.86 -18.05
CA ALA A 162 11.06 15.33 -17.64
C ALA A 162 10.86 14.03 -16.84
N ALA A 163 9.89 14.02 -15.92
CA ALA A 163 9.52 12.81 -15.19
C ALA A 163 9.02 11.70 -16.12
N PHE A 164 8.21 12.05 -17.13
CA PHE A 164 7.75 11.09 -18.13
C PHE A 164 8.89 10.48 -18.94
N LYS A 165 9.88 11.29 -19.35
CA LYS A 165 11.06 10.80 -20.09
C LYS A 165 11.89 9.83 -19.26
N GLU A 166 12.11 10.12 -17.98
CA GLU A 166 12.83 9.20 -17.07
C GLU A 166 12.06 7.89 -16.85
N PHE A 167 10.74 7.99 -16.67
CA PHE A 167 9.86 6.82 -16.60
C PHE A 167 9.96 5.98 -17.89
N ALA A 168 9.84 6.61 -19.06
CA ALA A 168 9.88 5.93 -20.35
C ALA A 168 11.23 5.27 -20.60
N LYS A 169 12.34 5.94 -20.24
CA LYS A 169 13.69 5.36 -20.32
C LYS A 169 13.83 4.10 -19.48
N ALA A 170 13.28 4.10 -18.27
CA ALA A 170 13.30 2.95 -17.39
C ALA A 170 12.39 1.80 -17.90
N VAL A 171 11.23 2.11 -18.46
CA VAL A 171 10.29 1.11 -19.01
C VAL A 171 10.83 0.46 -20.28
N LEU A 172 11.41 1.24 -21.19
CA LEU A 172 11.86 0.80 -22.52
C LEU A 172 13.31 0.31 -22.52
N GLY A 173 14.06 0.50 -21.42
CA GLY A 173 15.42 0.00 -21.26
C GLY A 173 16.50 0.82 -22.00
N GLY A 174 16.21 2.07 -22.35
CA GLY A 174 17.12 2.93 -23.13
C GLY A 174 16.49 4.28 -23.44
N ASP A 175 17.23 5.15 -24.14
CA ASP A 175 16.69 6.45 -24.55
C ASP A 175 15.61 6.26 -25.64
N PRO A 176 14.34 6.60 -25.36
CA PRO A 176 13.25 6.31 -26.28
C PRO A 176 13.26 7.27 -27.47
N THR A 177 12.91 6.75 -28.65
CA THR A 177 12.60 7.59 -29.80
C THR A 177 11.35 8.45 -29.52
N PRO A 178 11.14 9.57 -30.22
CA PRO A 178 9.92 10.37 -30.06
C PRO A 178 8.63 9.58 -30.28
N ARG A 179 8.66 8.59 -31.18
CA ARG A 179 7.52 7.72 -31.47
C ARG A 179 7.22 6.76 -30.32
N GLU A 180 8.25 6.12 -29.75
CA GLU A 180 8.09 5.23 -28.60
C GLU A 180 7.60 6.00 -27.36
N LEU A 181 8.15 7.20 -27.14
CA LEU A 181 7.73 8.08 -26.04
C LEU A 181 6.25 8.45 -26.17
N GLN A 182 5.81 8.86 -27.37
CA GLN A 182 4.40 9.19 -27.63
C GLN A 182 3.49 7.97 -27.48
N HIS A 183 3.92 6.81 -27.99
CA HIS A 183 3.16 5.56 -27.87
C HIS A 183 2.96 5.18 -26.40
N LEU A 184 4.04 5.14 -25.62
CA LEU A 184 3.97 4.81 -24.20
C LEU A 184 3.13 5.82 -23.42
N ARG A 185 3.22 7.12 -23.74
CA ARG A 185 2.38 8.16 -23.09
C ARG A 185 0.91 7.88 -23.29
N ARG A 186 0.50 7.57 -24.52
CA ARG A 186 -0.89 7.20 -24.83
C ARG A 186 -1.31 5.94 -24.06
N ASP A 187 -0.47 4.91 -24.01
CA ASP A 187 -0.80 3.67 -23.30
C ASP A 187 -0.99 3.91 -21.80
N VAL A 188 -0.12 4.74 -21.19
CA VAL A 188 -0.24 5.14 -19.78
C VAL A 188 -1.50 5.98 -19.55
N GLU A 189 -1.81 6.94 -20.43
CA GLU A 189 -3.02 7.77 -20.33
C GLU A 189 -4.30 6.93 -20.40
N VAL A 190 -4.35 5.96 -21.32
CA VAL A 190 -5.47 5.02 -21.48
C VAL A 190 -5.65 4.15 -20.22
N TRP A 191 -4.57 3.62 -19.67
CA TRP A 191 -4.63 2.84 -18.43
C TRP A 191 -5.00 3.71 -17.22
N PHE A 192 -4.46 4.92 -17.13
CA PHE A 192 -4.57 5.77 -15.94
C PHE A 192 -5.92 6.47 -15.82
N ALA A 193 -6.55 6.87 -16.92
CA ALA A 193 -7.84 7.57 -16.89
C ALA A 193 -8.93 6.85 -16.07
N PRO A 194 -9.22 5.54 -16.27
CA PRO A 194 -10.19 4.84 -15.44
C PRO A 194 -9.71 4.67 -13.99
N TYR A 195 -8.40 4.51 -13.75
CA TYR A 195 -7.83 4.41 -12.42
C TYR A 195 -8.06 5.70 -11.63
N ASP A 196 -7.60 6.86 -12.13
CA ASP A 196 -7.80 8.18 -11.50
C ASP A 196 -9.27 8.47 -11.25
N THR A 197 -10.14 8.09 -12.19
CA THR A 197 -11.58 8.32 -12.04
C THR A 197 -12.14 7.56 -10.83
N ILE A 198 -11.78 6.29 -10.65
CA ILE A 198 -12.18 5.51 -9.47
C ILE A 198 -11.61 6.16 -8.20
N MET A 199 -10.33 6.52 -8.24
CA MET A 199 -9.64 7.10 -7.08
C MET A 199 -10.27 8.41 -6.61
N ARG A 200 -10.69 9.27 -7.55
CA ARG A 200 -11.31 10.56 -7.23
C ARG A 200 -12.80 10.49 -6.93
N LYS A 201 -13.54 9.56 -7.55
CA LYS A 201 -15.02 9.54 -7.46
C LYS A 201 -15.57 8.47 -6.52
N SER A 202 -14.84 7.38 -6.30
CA SER A 202 -15.39 6.17 -5.68
C SER A 202 -14.84 5.87 -4.29
N LEU A 203 -13.72 6.50 -3.89
CA LEU A 203 -13.12 6.29 -2.58
C LEU A 203 -13.70 7.24 -1.53
N PRO A 204 -13.95 6.76 -0.29
CA PRO A 204 -14.53 7.58 0.75
C PRO A 204 -13.53 8.59 1.31
N SER A 205 -14.09 9.68 1.85
CA SER A 205 -13.39 10.67 2.66
C SER A 205 -14.17 10.89 3.98
N PRO A 206 -13.59 10.59 5.15
CA PRO A 206 -12.25 10.02 5.37
C PRO A 206 -12.11 8.58 4.83
N GLY A 207 -10.87 8.17 4.53
CA GLY A 207 -10.57 6.84 3.98
C GLY A 207 -10.82 5.67 4.94
N TRP A 208 -10.71 4.43 4.45
CA TRP A 208 -11.06 3.22 5.22
C TRP A 208 -10.24 2.99 6.48
N GLY A 209 -8.99 3.48 6.51
CA GLY A 209 -8.02 3.21 7.57
C GLY A 209 -7.35 1.84 7.43
N ILE A 210 -6.41 1.56 8.34
CA ILE A 210 -5.56 0.36 8.29
C ILE A 210 -6.39 -0.91 8.51
N GLY A 211 -6.14 -1.93 7.68
CA GLY A 211 -6.80 -3.24 7.75
C GLY A 211 -8.25 -3.24 7.26
N ARG A 212 -8.68 -2.20 6.55
CA ARG A 212 -10.03 -2.03 6.03
C ARG A 212 -9.98 -1.80 4.52
N ALA A 213 -10.89 -2.45 3.81
CA ALA A 213 -11.19 -2.16 2.42
C ALA A 213 -12.69 -2.38 2.19
N ASP A 214 -13.37 -1.39 1.60
CA ASP A 214 -14.78 -1.54 1.21
C ASP A 214 -14.87 -2.07 -0.22
N ALA A 215 -14.45 -3.33 -0.40
CA ALA A 215 -14.43 -3.98 -1.70
C ALA A 215 -15.82 -4.02 -2.37
N VAL A 216 -16.88 -4.15 -1.59
CA VAL A 216 -18.26 -4.20 -2.11
C VAL A 216 -18.64 -2.87 -2.73
N SER A 217 -18.44 -1.75 -2.03
CA SER A 217 -18.73 -0.44 -2.60
C SER A 217 -17.80 -0.11 -3.77
N MET A 218 -16.53 -0.51 -3.73
CA MET A 218 -15.63 -0.33 -4.88
C MET A 218 -16.15 -1.05 -6.14
N ILE A 219 -16.57 -2.31 -6.01
CA ILE A 219 -17.11 -3.09 -7.13
C ILE A 219 -18.41 -2.47 -7.63
N PHE A 220 -19.32 -2.12 -6.71
CA PHE A 220 -20.59 -1.50 -7.08
C PHE A 220 -20.38 -0.17 -7.80
N ASN A 221 -19.51 0.70 -7.29
CA ASN A 221 -19.17 1.96 -7.93
C ASN A 221 -18.51 1.76 -9.30
N ARG A 222 -17.73 0.68 -9.48
CA ARG A 222 -17.13 0.34 -10.79
C ARG A 222 -18.18 -0.09 -11.81
N VAL A 223 -19.16 -0.90 -11.40
CA VAL A 223 -20.19 -1.46 -12.28
C VAL A 223 -21.33 -0.47 -12.56
N ALA A 224 -21.71 0.35 -11.57
CA ALA A 224 -22.93 1.15 -11.62
C ALA A 224 -22.70 2.66 -11.79
N GLY A 225 -21.47 3.17 -11.72
CA GLY A 225 -21.20 4.61 -11.65
C GLY A 225 -20.14 5.16 -12.61
N LEU A 226 -19.65 4.36 -13.56
CA LEU A 226 -18.52 4.71 -14.44
C LEU A 226 -18.75 4.46 -15.94
N ASP A 227 -20.01 4.51 -16.38
CA ASP A 227 -20.40 4.61 -17.80
C ASP A 227 -20.37 6.06 -18.33
#